data_AF-A0A0C2CVR1-F1
#
_entry.id   AF-A0A0C2CVR1-F1
#
_cell.length_a   1.000
_cell.length_b   1.000
_cell.length_c   1.000
_cell.angle_alpha   90.00
_cell.angle_beta   90.00
_cell.angle_gamma   90.00
#
_symmetry.space_group_name_H-M   'P 1'
#
loop_
_entity.id
_entity.type
_entity.pdbx_description
1 polymer ?
#
loop_
_entity_poly.entity_id
_entity_poly.type
_entity_poly.pdbx_seq_one_letter_code
_entity_poly.pdbx_strand_id
1 'polypeptide(L)'
;MSRSEYGLLPFIELNGEHIADSQIIINRLIEHFSVKPLSSPRDEAVARAVDRMADTHTFLVQYQFKLVENTEEFMSLILRDMGCPPALVPILTPVASFFMRGKADCTVFGQLATTLYIPTGSHAKDVLKDQYPALVEYCNRVRDTVFGKDFTSE
;
A
#
# COMPACT_ATOMS: atom_id res chain seq x y z
N MET A 1 -15.82 14.28 1.03
CA MET A 1 -14.72 15.04 0.38
C MET A 1 -14.93 15.09 -1.13
N SER A 2 -14.54 16.17 -1.81
CA SER A 2 -14.41 16.16 -3.28
C SER A 2 -13.29 15.19 -3.68
N ARG A 3 -13.44 14.54 -4.83
CA ARG A 3 -12.42 13.68 -5.46
C ARG A 3 -12.03 14.29 -6.79
N SER A 4 -10.97 13.77 -7.41
CA SER A 4 -10.63 14.25 -8.73
C SER A 4 -11.73 13.99 -9.76
N GLU A 5 -11.65 14.61 -10.94
CA GLU A 5 -12.53 14.27 -12.07
C GLU A 5 -12.48 12.77 -12.44
N TYR A 6 -11.39 12.07 -12.07
CA TYR A 6 -11.20 10.63 -12.24
C TYR A 6 -11.52 9.82 -10.97
N GLY A 7 -12.03 10.44 -9.91
CA GLY A 7 -12.30 9.79 -8.63
C GLY A 7 -11.06 9.46 -7.78
N LEU A 8 -9.89 9.95 -8.18
CA LEU A 8 -8.60 9.69 -7.54
C LEU A 8 -8.29 10.72 -6.44
N LEU A 9 -7.43 10.31 -5.50
CA LEU A 9 -6.81 11.16 -4.48
C LEU A 9 -5.30 10.81 -4.41
N PRO A 10 -4.42 11.78 -4.12
CA PRO A 10 -4.70 13.22 -3.99
C PRO A 10 -4.97 13.89 -5.35
N PHE A 11 -5.56 15.08 -5.31
CA PHE A 11 -5.70 15.98 -6.46
C PHE A 11 -5.53 17.44 -6.02
N ILE A 12 -5.19 18.31 -6.96
CA ILE A 12 -5.15 19.76 -6.77
C ILE A 12 -5.85 20.47 -7.92
N GLU A 13 -6.23 21.73 -7.70
CA GLU A 13 -6.62 22.65 -8.75
C GLU A 13 -5.55 23.74 -8.85
N LEU A 14 -4.94 23.89 -10.02
CA LEU A 14 -3.86 24.85 -10.27
C LEU A 14 -4.18 25.65 -11.53
N ASN A 15 -4.33 26.97 -11.41
CA ASN A 15 -4.71 27.87 -12.51
C ASN A 15 -6.00 27.47 -13.25
N GLY A 16 -6.96 26.87 -12.54
CA GLY A 16 -8.21 26.36 -13.13
C GLY A 16 -8.07 25.02 -13.85
N GLU A 17 -6.87 24.42 -13.87
CA GLU A 17 -6.66 23.04 -14.32
C GLU A 17 -6.78 22.08 -13.13
N HIS A 18 -7.56 21.01 -13.32
CA HIS A 18 -7.70 19.95 -12.34
C HIS A 18 -6.63 18.89 -12.57
N ILE A 19 -5.79 18.62 -11.57
CA ILE A 19 -4.64 17.71 -11.70
C ILE A 19 -4.73 16.62 -10.64
N ALA A 20 -4.75 15.36 -11.07
CA ALA A 20 -4.74 14.17 -10.22
C ALA A 20 -3.41 13.40 -10.36
N ASP A 21 -3.19 12.42 -9.47
CA ASP A 21 -1.95 11.62 -9.33
C ASP A 21 -0.82 12.36 -8.61
N SER A 22 -0.31 11.79 -7.51
CA SER A 22 0.67 12.48 -6.67
C SER A 22 1.99 12.80 -7.39
N GLN A 23 2.46 11.94 -8.30
CA GLN A 23 3.71 12.18 -9.02
C GLN A 23 3.54 13.29 -10.07
N ILE A 24 2.40 13.28 -10.78
CA ILE A 24 2.06 14.33 -11.75
C ILE A 24 1.90 15.67 -11.03
N ILE A 25 1.19 15.68 -9.90
CA ILE A 25 1.01 16.85 -9.05
C ILE A 25 2.36 17.42 -8.62
N ILE A 26 3.26 16.58 -8.07
CA ILE A 26 4.58 17.04 -7.62
C ILE A 26 5.37 17.68 -8.76
N ASN A 27 5.42 17.06 -9.94
CA ASN A 27 6.13 17.61 -11.10
C ASN A 27 5.57 18.96 -11.53
N ARG A 28 4.24 19.10 -11.61
CA ARG A 28 3.57 20.37 -11.96
C ARG A 28 3.85 21.46 -10.95
N LEU A 29 3.88 21.13 -9.66
CA LEU A 29 4.20 22.08 -8.59
C LEU A 29 5.68 22.52 -8.63
N ILE A 30 6.61 21.61 -8.93
CA ILE A 30 8.03 21.93 -9.11
C ILE A 30 8.20 22.97 -10.23
N GLU A 31 7.56 22.73 -11.38
CA GLU A 31 7.59 23.65 -12.52
C GLU A 31 6.93 25.00 -12.16
N HIS A 32 5.70 24.96 -11.62
CA HIS A 32 4.92 26.15 -11.31
C HIS A 32 5.61 27.09 -10.31
N PHE A 33 6.18 26.52 -9.24
CA PHE A 33 6.90 27.30 -8.23
C PHE A 33 8.38 27.51 -8.54
N SER A 34 8.85 27.04 -9.70
CA SER A 34 10.27 27.12 -10.10
C SER A 34 11.20 26.59 -9.01
N VAL A 35 10.83 25.44 -8.42
CA VAL A 35 11.60 24.82 -7.34
C VAL A 35 12.97 24.45 -7.89
N LYS A 36 14.02 24.99 -7.26
CA LYS A 36 15.38 24.77 -7.71
C LYS A 36 15.79 23.31 -7.44
N PRO A 37 16.51 22.67 -8.39
CA PRO A 37 17.09 21.36 -8.15
C PRO A 37 18.10 21.45 -6.99
N LEU A 38 18.37 20.30 -6.37
CA LEU A 38 19.34 20.23 -5.30
C LEU A 38 20.74 20.55 -5.82
N SER A 39 21.59 21.12 -4.96
CA SER A 39 22.88 21.67 -5.35
C SER A 39 23.90 20.62 -5.82
N SER A 40 23.70 19.33 -5.50
CA SER A 40 24.63 18.27 -5.89
C SER A 40 23.90 16.98 -6.31
N PRO A 41 24.48 16.20 -7.24
CA PRO A 41 23.94 14.88 -7.62
C PRO A 41 23.83 13.91 -6.42
N ARG A 42 24.70 14.08 -5.41
CA ARG A 42 24.63 13.30 -4.17
C ARG A 42 23.35 13.60 -3.40
N ASP A 43 22.98 14.87 -3.27
CA ASP A 43 21.79 15.26 -2.52
C ASP A 43 20.51 14.83 -3.24
N GLU A 44 20.48 14.87 -4.57
CA GLU A 44 19.40 14.29 -5.38
C GLU A 44 19.25 12.78 -5.15
N ALA A 45 20.37 12.04 -5.15
CA ALA A 45 20.35 10.61 -4.88
C ALA A 45 19.84 10.31 -3.46
N VAL A 46 20.26 11.09 -2.47
CA VAL A 46 19.78 10.96 -1.07
C VAL A 46 18.29 11.28 -0.98
N ALA A 47 17.83 12.38 -1.56
CA ALA A 47 16.41 12.74 -1.56
C ALA A 47 15.56 11.66 -2.25
N ARG A 48 16.03 11.13 -3.39
CA ARG A 48 15.36 10.06 -4.13
C ARG A 48 15.30 8.75 -3.34
N ALA A 49 16.33 8.44 -2.53
CA ALA A 49 16.33 7.29 -1.64
C ALA A 49 15.35 7.46 -0.48
N VAL A 50 15.33 8.65 0.16
CA VAL A 50 14.37 8.98 1.24
C VAL A 50 12.94 8.90 0.74
N ASP A 51 12.67 9.46 -0.43
CA ASP A 51 11.36 9.46 -1.09
C ASP A 51 10.85 8.03 -1.34
N ARG A 52 11.70 7.11 -1.85
CA ARG A 52 11.31 5.69 -1.99
C ARG A 52 11.19 4.95 -0.68
N MET A 53 12.01 5.28 0.31
CA MET A 53 11.88 4.70 1.63
C MET A 53 10.53 5.06 2.25
N ALA A 54 10.11 6.33 2.13
CA ALA A 54 8.80 6.77 2.60
C ALA A 54 7.65 6.11 1.82
N ASP A 55 7.69 6.18 0.49
CA ASP A 55 6.61 5.67 -0.38
C ASP A 55 6.46 4.15 -0.35
N THR A 56 7.56 3.41 -0.29
CA THR A 56 7.53 1.95 -0.41
C THR A 56 7.61 1.27 0.95
N HIS A 57 8.52 1.70 1.83
CA HIS A 57 8.78 0.97 3.08
C HIS A 57 7.94 1.51 4.24
N THR A 58 7.86 2.83 4.44
CA THR A 58 7.02 3.41 5.49
C THR A 58 5.53 3.24 5.19
N PHE A 59 5.13 3.29 3.93
CA PHE A 59 3.76 3.01 3.51
C PHE A 59 3.29 1.61 3.95
N LEU A 60 4.14 0.59 3.85
CA LEU A 60 3.79 -0.77 4.28
C LEU A 60 3.61 -0.88 5.80
N VAL A 61 4.39 -0.13 6.59
CA VAL A 61 4.19 -0.05 8.05
C VAL A 61 2.86 0.65 8.36
N GLN A 62 2.53 1.73 7.66
CA GLN A 62 1.21 2.37 7.81
C GLN A 62 0.07 1.46 7.39
N TYR A 63 0.27 0.65 6.35
CA TYR A 63 -0.68 -0.36 5.89
C TYR A 63 -0.93 -1.40 6.98
N GLN A 64 0.14 -1.95 7.59
CA GLN A 64 0.03 -2.87 8.71
C GLN A 64 -0.77 -2.26 9.86
N PHE A 65 -0.42 -1.05 10.31
CA PHE A 65 -1.11 -0.36 11.39
C PHE A 65 -2.59 -0.09 11.08
N LYS A 66 -2.90 0.47 9.90
CA LYS A 66 -4.27 0.88 9.52
C LYS A 66 -5.17 -0.29 9.14
N LEU A 67 -4.63 -1.30 8.45
CA LEU A 67 -5.42 -2.33 7.78
C LEU A 67 -5.30 -3.72 8.39
N VAL A 68 -4.24 -4.02 9.14
CA VAL A 68 -4.12 -5.29 9.85
C VAL A 68 -4.48 -5.13 11.32
N GLU A 69 -3.89 -4.15 12.00
CA GLU A 69 -4.12 -3.96 13.43
C GLU A 69 -5.43 -3.21 13.74
N ASN A 70 -5.74 -2.15 12.98
CA ASN A 70 -6.85 -1.24 13.28
C ASN A 70 -7.90 -1.18 12.16
N THR A 71 -8.14 -2.30 11.45
CA THR A 71 -9.00 -2.31 10.25
C THR A 71 -10.40 -1.76 10.49
N GLU A 72 -11.03 -2.08 11.62
CA GLU A 72 -12.41 -1.65 11.92
C GLU A 72 -12.49 -0.15 12.22
N GLU A 73 -11.54 0.37 12.99
CA GLU A 73 -11.45 1.81 13.25
C GLU A 73 -11.18 2.59 11.96
N PHE A 74 -10.24 2.10 11.15
CA PHE A 74 -9.92 2.72 9.86
C PHE A 74 -11.11 2.68 8.89
N MET A 75 -11.84 1.57 8.81
CA MET A 75 -13.03 1.46 7.95
C MET A 75 -14.19 2.32 8.45
N SER A 76 -14.37 2.45 9.77
CA SER A 76 -15.35 3.37 10.35
C SER A 76 -15.04 4.82 9.95
N LEU A 77 -13.78 5.25 9.99
CA LEU A 77 -13.35 6.57 9.55
C LEU A 77 -13.61 6.79 8.06
N ILE A 78 -13.27 5.81 7.20
CA ILE A 78 -13.54 5.88 5.76
C ILE A 78 -15.05 6.00 5.48
N LEU A 79 -15.88 5.16 6.11
CA LEU A 79 -17.33 5.19 5.91
C LEU A 79 -17.92 6.55 6.30
N ARG A 80 -17.48 7.12 7.43
CA ARG A 80 -17.89 8.46 7.86
C ARG A 80 -17.49 9.53 6.85
N ASP A 81 -16.25 9.48 6.36
CA ASP A 81 -15.74 10.45 5.39
C ASP A 81 -16.42 10.36 4.01
N MET A 82 -16.85 9.16 3.64
CA MET A 82 -17.71 8.92 2.48
C MET A 82 -19.16 9.38 2.67
N GLY A 83 -19.50 9.96 3.82
CA GLY A 83 -20.84 10.47 4.11
C GLY A 83 -21.86 9.40 4.53
N CYS A 84 -21.41 8.23 4.97
CA CYS A 84 -22.30 7.18 5.48
C CYS A 84 -23.05 7.69 6.73
N PRO A 85 -24.38 7.58 6.78
CA PRO A 85 -25.16 7.97 7.95
C PRO A 85 -24.66 7.28 9.24
N PRO A 86 -24.51 8.00 10.36
CA PRO A 86 -23.95 7.43 11.60
C PRO A 86 -24.64 6.16 12.10
N ALA A 87 -25.94 6.02 11.85
CA ALA A 87 -26.71 4.82 12.20
C ALA A 87 -26.32 3.56 11.42
N LEU A 88 -25.79 3.72 10.19
CA LEU A 88 -25.37 2.61 9.33
C LEU A 88 -23.90 2.23 9.52
N VAL A 89 -23.06 3.15 9.98
CA VAL A 89 -21.63 2.90 10.23
C VAL A 89 -21.36 1.65 11.08
N PRO A 90 -21.99 1.40 12.24
CA PRO A 90 -21.70 0.22 13.04
C PRO A 90 -22.12 -1.09 12.37
N ILE A 91 -23.05 -1.04 11.41
CA ILE A 91 -23.53 -2.22 10.67
C ILE A 91 -22.60 -2.50 9.49
N LEU A 92 -22.19 -1.47 8.76
CA LEU A 92 -21.39 -1.60 7.54
C LEU A 92 -19.89 -1.79 7.81
N THR A 93 -19.38 -1.28 8.92
CA THR A 93 -17.96 -1.39 9.30
C THR A 93 -17.46 -2.83 9.33
N PRO A 94 -18.07 -3.78 10.08
CA PRO A 94 -17.55 -5.15 10.14
C PRO A 94 -17.54 -5.86 8.77
N VAL A 95 -18.56 -5.61 7.94
CA VAL A 95 -18.63 -6.14 6.57
C VAL A 95 -17.51 -5.57 5.71
N ALA A 96 -17.31 -4.25 5.75
CA ALA A 96 -16.26 -3.59 4.98
C ALA A 96 -14.86 -4.02 5.43
N SER A 97 -14.63 -4.16 6.75
CA SER A 97 -13.38 -4.64 7.32
C SER A 97 -13.06 -6.08 6.92
N PHE A 98 -14.06 -6.96 6.83
CA PHE A 98 -13.86 -8.33 6.34
C PHE A 98 -13.28 -8.35 4.91
N PHE A 99 -13.88 -7.59 3.99
CA PHE A 99 -13.36 -7.49 2.62
C PHE A 99 -11.97 -6.84 2.55
N MET A 100 -11.70 -5.85 3.41
CA MET A 100 -10.40 -5.18 3.43
C MET A 100 -9.28 -6.04 4.00
N ARG A 101 -9.55 -6.85 5.04
CA ARG A 101 -8.59 -7.83 5.56
C ARG A 101 -8.16 -8.82 4.48
N GLY A 102 -9.10 -9.30 3.66
CA GLY A 102 -8.78 -10.17 2.51
C GLY A 102 -7.84 -9.52 1.49
N LYS A 103 -7.95 -8.21 1.24
CA LYS A 103 -7.01 -7.49 0.36
C LYS A 103 -5.62 -7.33 0.98
N ALA A 104 -5.57 -7.08 2.28
CA ALA A 104 -4.31 -7.04 3.03
C ALA A 104 -3.61 -8.38 2.94
N ASP A 105 -4.37 -9.46 3.08
CA ASP A 105 -3.86 -10.81 2.95
C ASP A 105 -3.22 -11.07 1.58
N CYS A 106 -3.92 -10.73 0.49
CA CYS A 106 -3.37 -10.86 -0.86
C CYS A 106 -2.09 -10.03 -1.07
N THR A 107 -2.01 -8.84 -0.47
CA THR A 107 -0.84 -7.95 -0.60
C THR A 107 0.39 -8.52 0.09
N VAL A 108 0.23 -8.95 1.35
CA VAL A 108 1.31 -9.57 2.14
C VAL A 108 1.76 -10.86 1.45
N PHE A 109 0.82 -11.70 1.02
CA PHE A 109 1.14 -12.90 0.25
C PHE A 109 1.95 -12.56 -1.02
N GLY A 110 1.50 -11.60 -1.83
CA GLY A 110 2.19 -11.23 -3.08
C GLY A 110 3.64 -10.81 -2.88
N GLN A 111 3.92 -10.02 -1.84
CA GLN A 111 5.29 -9.56 -1.53
C GLN A 111 6.19 -10.67 -0.99
N LEU A 112 5.65 -11.55 -0.13
CA LEU A 112 6.42 -12.64 0.45
C LEU A 112 6.60 -13.80 -0.53
N ALA A 113 5.60 -14.09 -1.36
CA ALA A 113 5.61 -15.13 -2.38
C ALA A 113 6.77 -14.96 -3.37
N THR A 114 7.07 -13.73 -3.79
CA THR A 114 8.21 -13.46 -4.69
C THR A 114 9.54 -13.79 -4.04
N THR A 115 9.64 -13.72 -2.71
CA THR A 115 10.86 -14.11 -1.98
C THR A 115 10.88 -15.60 -1.69
N LEU A 116 9.74 -16.19 -1.30
CA LEU A 116 9.64 -17.57 -0.84
C LEU A 116 9.64 -18.60 -1.98
N TYR A 117 8.93 -18.32 -3.08
CA TYR A 117 8.63 -19.31 -4.11
C TYR A 117 9.45 -19.18 -5.39
N ILE A 118 10.15 -18.06 -5.63
CA ILE A 118 11.11 -17.98 -6.73
C ILE A 118 12.25 -18.98 -6.47
N PRO A 119 12.71 -19.78 -7.44
CA PRO A 119 13.71 -20.84 -7.24
C PRO A 119 15.16 -20.30 -7.11
N THR A 120 15.33 -19.18 -6.41
CA THR A 120 16.64 -18.60 -6.10
C THR A 120 16.91 -18.69 -4.61
N GLY A 121 18.14 -19.09 -4.24
CA GLY A 121 18.61 -18.98 -2.87
C GLY A 121 18.85 -17.51 -2.53
N SER A 122 18.36 -17.06 -1.37
CA SER A 122 18.63 -15.70 -0.89
C SER A 122 18.63 -15.67 0.64
N HIS A 123 19.45 -14.80 1.21
CA HIS A 123 19.47 -14.59 2.66
C HIS A 123 18.10 -14.18 3.22
N ALA A 124 17.32 -13.39 2.46
CA ALA A 124 15.96 -13.01 2.85
C ALA A 124 15.01 -14.22 2.95
N LYS A 125 15.14 -15.19 2.04
CA LYS A 125 14.38 -16.44 2.10
C LYS A 125 14.76 -17.27 3.33
N ASP A 126 16.04 -17.35 3.65
CA ASP A 126 16.52 -18.08 4.83
C ASP A 126 16.01 -17.43 6.12
N VAL A 127 16.10 -16.10 6.23
CA VAL A 127 15.54 -15.33 7.36
C VAL A 127 14.04 -15.57 7.52
N LEU A 128 13.26 -15.57 6.42
CA LEU A 128 11.82 -15.84 6.49
C LEU A 128 11.52 -17.25 7.02
N LYS A 129 12.27 -18.26 6.56
CA LYS A 129 12.10 -19.65 7.00
C LYS A 129 12.52 -19.87 8.44
N ASP A 130 13.64 -19.28 8.85
CA ASP A 130 14.27 -19.55 10.14
C ASP A 130 13.69 -18.70 11.26
N GLN A 131 13.43 -17.41 10.99
CA GLN A 131 13.01 -16.45 12.03
C GLN A 131 11.51 -16.16 12.00
N TYR A 132 10.83 -16.35 10.87
CA TYR A 132 9.42 -15.98 10.70
C TYR A 132 8.55 -17.13 10.15
N PRO A 133 8.59 -18.33 10.75
CA PRO A 133 7.88 -19.51 10.22
C PRO A 133 6.36 -19.30 10.13
N ALA A 134 5.77 -18.48 11.02
CA ALA A 134 4.35 -18.14 10.97
C ALA A 134 3.94 -17.42 9.67
N LEU A 135 4.83 -16.57 9.12
CA LEU A 135 4.59 -15.90 7.83
C LEU A 135 4.73 -16.88 6.66
N VAL A 136 5.64 -17.84 6.76
CA VAL A 136 5.79 -18.91 5.76
C VAL A 136 4.57 -19.82 5.74
N GLU A 137 4.09 -20.25 6.91
CA GLU A 137 2.86 -21.03 7.03
C GLU A 137 1.65 -20.27 6.50
N TYR A 138 1.55 -18.97 6.82
CA TYR A 138 0.53 -18.10 6.27
C TYR A 138 0.54 -18.10 4.74
N CYS A 139 1.71 -17.90 4.12
CA CYS A 139 1.83 -17.92 2.68
C CYS A 139 1.47 -19.29 2.09
N ASN A 140 1.91 -20.38 2.73
CA ASN A 140 1.58 -21.74 2.30
C ASN A 140 0.07 -22.02 2.37
N ARG A 141 -0.61 -21.56 3.42
CA ARG A 141 -2.08 -21.68 3.49
C ARG A 141 -2.78 -20.94 2.36
N VAL A 142 -2.36 -19.71 2.06
CA VAL A 142 -2.91 -18.92 0.95
C VAL A 142 -2.63 -19.63 -0.37
N ARG A 143 -1.40 -20.10 -0.59
CA ARG A 143 -1.00 -20.87 -1.77
C ARG A 143 -1.87 -22.10 -1.97
N ASP A 144 -2.00 -22.93 -0.94
CA ASP A 144 -2.71 -24.21 -1.00
C ASP A 144 -4.22 -24.02 -1.18
N THR A 145 -4.78 -22.98 -0.57
CA THR A 145 -6.22 -22.66 -0.66
C THR A 145 -6.58 -22.09 -2.03
N VAL A 146 -5.76 -21.19 -2.57
CA VAL A 146 -6.08 -20.43 -3.79
C VAL A 146 -5.63 -21.16 -5.05
N PHE A 147 -4.43 -21.74 -5.04
CA PHE A 147 -3.81 -22.36 -6.22
C PHE A 147 -3.78 -23.89 -6.13
N GLY A 148 -3.71 -24.45 -4.92
CA GLY A 148 -3.79 -25.90 -4.69
C GLY A 148 -2.82 -26.69 -5.57
N LYS A 149 -3.36 -27.56 -6.42
CA LYS A 149 -2.58 -28.45 -7.32
C LYS A 149 -1.99 -27.72 -8.53
N ASP A 150 -2.46 -26.52 -8.84
CA ASP A 150 -2.03 -25.76 -10.02
C ASP A 150 -0.76 -24.94 -9.73
N PHE A 151 -0.29 -24.93 -8.48
CA PHE A 151 0.95 -24.25 -8.10
C PHE A 151 2.17 -25.10 -8.43
N THR A 152 2.83 -24.81 -9.55
CA THR A 152 4.11 -25.43 -9.92
C THR A 152 5.28 -24.58 -9.42
N SER A 153 6.01 -25.07 -8.42
CA SER A 153 7.38 -24.61 -8.17
C SER A 153 8.30 -25.42 -9.07
N GLU A 154 8.81 -24.83 -10.14
CA GLU A 154 9.94 -25.41 -10.88
C GLU A 154 11.22 -25.42 -10.04
#